data_AF-A0A381S5Z1-F1
#
_entry.id   AF-A0A381S5Z1-F1
#
_cell.length_a   1.000
_cell.length_b   1.000
_cell.length_c   1.000
_cell.angle_alpha   90.00
_cell.angle_beta   90.00
_cell.angle_gamma   90.00
#
_symmetry.space_group_name_H-M   'P 1'
#
loop_
_entity.id
_entity.type
_entity.pdbx_description
1 polymer ?
#
loop_
_entity_poly.entity_id
_entity_poly.type
_entity_poly.pdbx_seq_one_letter_code
_entity_poly.pdbx_strand_id
1 'polypeptide(L)' 'MVLDLDGEVVERVEPHIGLLHRGTEKLIENKTYLQALPYFDRLDYVAPMNQEHAFS' A
#
# COMPACT_ATOMS: atom_id res chain seq x y z
N MET A 1 -1.89 12.64 -9.46
CA MET A 1 -1.93 12.08 -10.83
C MET A 1 -1.66 13.20 -11.80
N VAL A 2 -0.94 12.92 -12.87
CA VAL A 2 -0.74 13.85 -14.00
C VAL A 2 -1.46 13.26 -15.21
N LEU A 3 -2.22 14.07 -15.92
CA LEU A 3 -3.04 13.67 -17.06
C LEU A 3 -2.65 14.51 -18.28
N ASP A 4 -2.48 13.86 -19.42
CA ASP A 4 -2.42 14.52 -20.73
C ASP A 4 -3.77 14.31 -21.42
N LEU A 5 -4.42 15.40 -21.84
CA LEU A 5 -5.79 15.40 -22.35
C LEU A 5 -5.85 15.97 -23.77
N ASP A 6 -6.70 15.38 -24.62
CA ASP A 6 -7.21 16.01 -25.85
C ASP A 6 -8.70 16.32 -25.65
N GLY A 7 -8.99 17.56 -25.24
CA GLY A 7 -10.32 17.97 -24.81
C GLY A 7 -10.80 17.19 -23.58
N GLU A 8 -11.85 16.39 -23.75
CA GLU A 8 -12.42 15.52 -22.70
C GLU A 8 -11.86 14.08 -22.75
N VAL A 9 -11.04 13.75 -23.75
CA VAL A 9 -10.41 12.43 -23.92
C VAL A 9 -9.08 12.40 -23.18
N VAL A 10 -8.88 11.34 -22.39
CA VAL A 10 -7.62 11.09 -21.68
C VAL A 10 -6.67 10.34 -22.61
N GLU A 11 -5.58 10.98 -23.02
CA GLU A 11 -4.56 10.39 -23.88
C GLU A 11 -3.48 9.65 -23.06
N ARG A 12 -3.07 10.21 -21.92
CA ARG A 12 -2.08 9.59 -21.02
C ARG A 12 -2.39 9.87 -19.56
N VAL A 13 -2.11 8.87 -18.71
CA VAL A 13 -2.20 8.97 -17.25
C VAL A 13 -0.86 8.58 -16.62
N GLU A 14 -0.36 9.42 -15.73
CA GLU A 14 0.81 9.15 -14.91
C GLU A 14 0.44 9.22 -13.42
N PRO A 15 0.17 8.07 -12.77
CA PRO A 15 -0.16 8.03 -11.35
C PRO A 15 1.13 8.10 -10.52
N HIS A 16 1.42 9.28 -9.96
CA HIS A 16 2.44 9.41 -8.93
C HIS A 16 1.94 8.82 -7.60
N ILE A 17 2.43 7.63 -7.27
CA ILE A 17 2.14 6.90 -6.03
C ILE A 17 3.30 7.03 -5.02
N GLY A 18 3.12 6.46 -3.83
CA GLY A 18 4.15 6.47 -2.78
C GLY A 18 4.01 7.60 -1.75
N LEU A 19 2.99 8.46 -1.85
CA LEU A 19 2.71 9.52 -0.86
C LEU A 19 2.40 8.97 0.55
N LEU A 20 1.92 7.73 0.63
CA LEU A 20 1.70 6.99 1.88
C LEU A 20 2.70 5.83 2.05
N HIS A 21 3.80 5.82 1.31
CA HIS A 21 4.85 4.83 1.53
C HIS A 21 5.48 5.06 2.92
N ARG A 22 5.42 4.04 3.78
CA ARG A 22 5.94 4.12 5.16
C ARG A 22 7.10 3.17 5.45
N GLY A 23 7.65 2.51 4.43
CA GLY A 23 8.73 1.54 4.61
C GLY A 23 8.35 0.34 5.49
N THR A 24 7.07 -0.06 5.50
CA THR A 24 6.55 -1.14 6.36
C THR A 24 7.36 -2.43 6.26
N GLU A 25 7.73 -2.84 5.04
CA GLU A 25 8.57 -4.03 4.79
C GLU A 25 9.92 -3.95 5.53
N LYS A 26 10.55 -2.77 5.52
CA LYS A 26 11.84 -2.54 6.16
C LYS A 26 11.73 -2.54 7.69
N LEU A 27 10.63 -2.01 8.22
CA LEU A 27 10.36 -2.04 9.65
C LEU A 27 10.16 -3.47 10.16
N ILE A 28 9.51 -4.32 9.36
CA ILE A 28 9.25 -5.73 9.68
C ILE A 28 10.54 -6.54 9.76
N GLU A 29 11.56 -6.25 8.94
CA GLU A 29 12.88 -6.92 9.03
C GLU A 29 13.51 -6.86 10.44
N ASN A 30 13.14 -5.86 11.24
CA ASN A 30 13.65 -5.63 12.59
C ASN A 30 12.62 -5.99 13.68
N LYS A 31 11.69 -6.90 13.38
CA LYS A 31 10.60 -7.34 14.27
C LYS A 31 10.46 -8.85 14.21
N THR A 32 10.05 -9.47 15.31
CA THR A 32 9.66 -10.88 15.29
C THR A 32 8.32 -11.05 14.56
N TYR A 33 8.01 -12.27 14.10
CA TYR A 33 6.76 -12.56 13.40
C TYR A 33 5.51 -12.06 14.14
N LEU A 34 5.43 -12.29 15.46
CA LEU A 34 4.29 -11.80 16.26
C LEU A 34 4.25 -10.27 16.36
N GLN A 35 5.41 -9.60 16.45
CA GLN A 35 5.49 -8.14 16.45
C GLN A 35 5.16 -7.53 15.08
N ALA A 36 5.35 -8.29 14.01
CA ALA A 36 5.07 -7.87 12.64
C ALA A 36 3.57 -7.95 12.29
N LEU A 37 2.80 -8.85 12.93
CA LEU A 37 1.38 -9.09 12.63
C LEU A 37 0.55 -7.80 12.48
N PRO A 38 0.60 -6.80 13.39
CA PRO A 38 -0.22 -5.60 13.27
C PRO A 38 0.15 -4.68 12.10
N TYR A 39 1.28 -4.90 11.44
CA TYR A 39 1.61 -4.13 10.23
C TYR A 39 0.74 -4.55 9.03
N PHE A 40 0.26 -5.80 8.99
CA PHE A 40 -0.56 -6.32 7.90
C PHE A 40 -1.96 -5.72 7.89
N ASP A 41 -2.56 -5.47 9.06
CA ASP A 41 -3.81 -4.69 9.21
C ASP A 41 -3.73 -3.28 8.58
N ARG A 42 -2.51 -2.75 8.47
CA ARG A 42 -2.23 -1.40 8.00
C ARG A 42 -1.75 -1.36 6.54
N LEU A 43 -1.85 -2.47 5.81
CA LEU A 43 -1.60 -2.50 4.37
C LEU A 43 -2.91 -2.30 3.62
N ASP A 44 -3.91 -3.12 3.92
CA ASP A 44 -5.30 -2.93 3.50
C ASP A 44 -6.19 -2.62 4.70
N TYR A 45 -6.41 -1.33 4.91
CA TYR A 45 -7.12 -0.80 6.07
C TYR A 45 -8.63 -1.11 6.07
N VAL A 46 -9.19 -1.69 5.00
CA VAL A 46 -10.62 -2.08 4.95
C VAL A 46 -10.84 -3.59 5.10
N ALA A 47 -9.77 -4.39 5.04
CA ALA A 47 -9.83 -5.86 5.18
C ALA A 47 -8.73 -6.42 6.10
N PRO A 48 -8.63 -5.96 7.37
CA PRO A 48 -7.52 -6.31 8.26
C PRO A 48 -7.42 -7.83 8.52
N MET A 49 -8.54 -8.50 8.80
CA MET A 49 -8.56 -9.94 9.08
C MET A 49 -8.07 -10.78 7.89
N ASN A 50 -8.32 -10.32 6.66
CA ASN A 50 -7.81 -10.99 5.46
C ASN A 50 -6.29 -10.83 5.33
N GLN A 51 -5.76 -9.66 5.70
CA GLN A 51 -4.32 -9.40 5.68
C GLN A 51 -3.59 -10.21 6.76
N GLU A 52 -4.15 -10.31 7.97
CA GLU A 52 -3.60 -11.18 9.02
C GLU A 52 -3.61 -12.65 8.60
N HIS A 53 -4.73 -13.14 8.05
CA HIS A 53 -4.85 -14.52 7.58
C HIS A 53 -3.86 -14.82 6.45
N ALA A 54 -3.55 -13.86 5.57
CA ALA A 54 -2.57 -14.04 4.52
C ALA A 54 -1.13 -14.18 5.06
N PHE A 55 -0.83 -13.59 6.22
CA PHE A 55 0.47 -13.64 6.86
C PHE A 55 0.65 -14.83 7.82
N SER A 56 -0.45 -15.33 8.42
CA SER A 56 -0.47 -16.41 9.41
C SER A 56 -0.16 -17.79 8.86
#